data_AF-A0A284VQU4-F1
#
_entry.id   AF-A0A284VQU4-F1
#
_cell.length_a   1.000
_cell.length_b   1.000
_cell.length_c   1.000
_cell.angle_alpha   90.00
_cell.angle_beta   90.00
_cell.angle_gamma   90.00
#
_symmetry.space_group_name_H-M   'P 1'
#
loop_
_entity.id
_entity.type
_entity.pdbx_description
1 polymer ?
#
loop_
_entity_poly.entity_id
_entity_poly.type
_entity_poly.pdbx_seq_one_letter_code
_entity_poly.pdbx_strand_id
1 'polypeptide(L)'
;MKFLSSEKAVSEVLGYAIILGISITGVAMIILVGMPSIYKLQDMSTIRNAEQTFTLSDSLASSTLLGDALQRVINVNPGGGVVTVEPNGTGRESYIVIKSANDTFNITIPMGMVKYTYGDRIIGYEGGGIWSKYPSGGSVMISPPEFHYDGRTLTFPALTVGGNATVGGNGASKVIFKKNSTQVLFPNTIIDKNRTNPLNYSISGKVYVNITSDFYDAWADYARSLSYTNVSTNSINRTTSIVLTVVPSTLGGSTTITNPISFKGLPDDNTPLDNFSFRIYGKSGGQFLDWDLRAISPSGTKTLIYYIKDTSLTIGYKDTAYNEPAETWGTVPYTPQTDSNGKYIDVDLLNQSVNLTYSNQIPVGSNSGCSNRIIQSSNFNDTAFSWGNSPYITEDNENKTQPLYNITQHYFQKMAQEGDVFFVQCQSGGLGVKGNSSMVINYNATGAITFLHISNNVADVSIN
;
A
#
# COMPACT_ATOMS: atom_id res chain seq x y z
N MET A 1 81.39 8.27 -66.62
CA MET A 1 79.93 8.20 -66.87
C MET A 1 79.22 8.31 -65.54
N LYS A 2 78.32 9.28 -65.40
CA LYS A 2 77.47 9.47 -64.22
C LYS A 2 76.55 8.25 -64.04
N PHE A 3 76.53 7.67 -62.85
CA PHE A 3 75.46 6.76 -62.44
C PHE A 3 74.14 7.53 -62.48
N LEU A 4 73.18 7.05 -63.26
CA LEU A 4 71.81 7.57 -63.27
C LEU A 4 71.13 7.12 -61.98
N SER A 5 71.11 7.98 -60.96
CA SER A 5 70.18 7.83 -59.84
C SER A 5 68.77 8.15 -60.33
N SER A 6 67.94 7.11 -60.49
CA SER A 6 66.53 7.28 -60.83
C SER A 6 65.70 7.48 -59.56
N GLU A 7 65.41 8.73 -59.22
CA GLU A 7 64.51 9.09 -58.09
C GLU A 7 63.04 8.73 -58.36
N LYS A 8 62.66 8.47 -59.62
CA LYS A 8 61.27 8.17 -60.01
C LYS A 8 60.80 6.76 -59.66
N ALA A 9 61.71 5.77 -59.63
CA ALA A 9 61.36 4.39 -59.24
C ALA A 9 61.10 4.24 -57.72
N VAL A 10 61.62 5.16 -56.91
CA VAL A 10 61.44 5.16 -55.45
C VAL A 10 60.07 5.74 -55.05
N SER A 11 59.56 6.72 -55.80
CA SER A 11 58.27 7.37 -55.50
C SER A 11 57.06 6.44 -55.68
N GLU A 12 57.11 5.52 -56.63
CA GLU A 12 56.01 4.59 -56.91
C GLU A 12 55.92 3.49 -55.84
N VAL A 13 57.08 2.95 -55.42
CA VAL A 13 57.19 1.99 -54.31
C VAL A 13 56.78 2.64 -52.98
N LEU A 14 57.17 3.89 -52.74
CA LEU A 14 56.79 4.63 -51.55
C LEU A 14 55.28 4.93 -51.50
N GLY A 15 54.67 5.30 -52.63
CA GLY A 15 53.22 5.48 -52.73
C GLY A 15 52.45 4.20 -52.41
N TYR A 16 52.89 3.06 -52.94
CA TYR A 16 52.32 1.76 -52.63
C TYR A 16 52.46 1.38 -51.15
N ALA A 17 53.64 1.62 -50.56
CA ALA A 17 53.89 1.34 -49.15
C ALA A 17 53.01 2.19 -48.23
N ILE A 18 52.79 3.47 -48.56
CA ILE A 18 51.92 4.38 -47.81
C ILE A 18 50.45 3.95 -47.91
N ILE A 19 49.96 3.63 -49.12
CA ILE A 19 48.57 3.17 -49.31
C ILE A 19 48.34 1.85 -48.57
N LEU A 20 49.29 0.92 -48.65
CA LEU A 20 49.24 -0.35 -47.92
C LEU A 20 49.22 -0.10 -46.41
N GLY A 21 50.09 0.79 -45.91
CA GLY A 21 50.14 1.16 -44.50
C GLY A 21 48.82 1.75 -44.01
N ILE A 22 48.28 2.75 -44.71
CA ILE A 22 46.98 3.37 -44.36
C ILE A 22 45.84 2.36 -44.43
N SER A 23 45.84 1.46 -45.43
CA SER A 23 44.81 0.43 -45.58
C SER A 23 44.84 -0.56 -44.41
N ILE A 24 46.03 -1.05 -44.04
CA ILE A 24 46.21 -1.95 -42.90
C ILE A 24 45.81 -1.24 -41.60
N THR A 25 46.22 0.01 -41.40
CA THR A 25 45.84 0.80 -40.22
C THR A 25 44.33 1.03 -40.16
N GLY A 26 43.69 1.34 -41.29
CA GLY A 26 42.23 1.52 -41.37
C GLY A 26 41.48 0.25 -40.99
N VAL A 27 41.86 -0.90 -41.57
CA VAL A 27 41.27 -2.20 -41.23
C VAL A 27 41.51 -2.56 -39.76
N ALA A 28 42.73 -2.37 -39.24
CA ALA A 28 43.05 -2.62 -37.85
C ALA A 28 42.19 -1.76 -36.90
N MET A 29 42.01 -0.48 -37.23
CA MET A 29 41.17 0.44 -36.45
C MET A 29 39.69 0.02 -36.47
N ILE A 30 39.17 -0.38 -37.63
CA ILE A 30 37.80 -0.92 -37.75
C ILE A 30 37.63 -2.18 -36.90
N ILE A 31 38.60 -3.10 -36.89
CA ILE A 31 38.53 -4.33 -36.10
C ILE A 31 38.55 -4.00 -34.60
N LEU A 32 39.47 -3.12 -34.16
CA LEU A 32 39.63 -2.71 -32.76
C LEU A 32 38.37 -2.08 -32.17
N VAL A 33 37.63 -1.29 -32.96
CA VAL A 33 36.42 -0.58 -32.50
C VAL A 33 35.13 -1.35 -32.81
N GLY A 34 35.08 -2.01 -33.97
CA GLY A 34 33.91 -2.70 -34.49
C GLY A 34 33.61 -4.01 -33.76
N MET A 35 34.63 -4.84 -33.50
CA MET A 35 34.42 -6.14 -32.85
C MET A 35 33.79 -6.02 -31.45
N PRO A 36 34.28 -5.13 -30.54
CA PRO A 36 33.63 -4.94 -29.23
C PRO A 36 32.17 -4.50 -29.34
N SER A 37 31.85 -3.70 -30.35
CA SER A 37 30.48 -3.22 -30.60
C SER A 37 29.56 -4.36 -31.05
N ILE A 38 30.05 -5.23 -31.93
CA ILE A 38 29.32 -6.43 -32.37
C ILE A 38 29.08 -7.39 -31.20
N TYR A 39 30.08 -7.63 -30.35
CA TYR A 39 29.90 -8.50 -29.18
C TYR A 39 28.87 -7.94 -28.20
N LYS A 40 28.90 -6.64 -27.92
CA LYS A 40 27.86 -5.99 -27.09
C LYS A 40 26.45 -6.14 -27.68
N LEU A 41 26.30 -6.02 -29.01
CA LEU A 41 25.02 -6.24 -29.67
C LEU A 41 24.55 -7.69 -29.58
N GLN A 42 25.47 -8.65 -29.69
CA GLN A 42 25.16 -10.07 -29.49
C GLN A 42 24.72 -10.36 -28.05
N ASP A 43 25.45 -9.87 -27.05
CA ASP A 43 25.10 -10.02 -25.63
C ASP A 43 23.72 -9.43 -25.35
N MET A 44 23.45 -8.21 -25.82
CA MET A 44 22.15 -7.55 -25.69
C MET A 44 21.03 -8.35 -26.37
N SER A 45 21.28 -8.93 -27.54
CA SER A 45 20.31 -9.77 -28.23
C SER A 45 20.00 -11.05 -27.46
N THR A 46 21.03 -11.72 -26.91
CA THR A 46 20.87 -12.95 -26.12
C THR A 46 20.03 -12.69 -24.88
N ILE A 47 20.34 -11.60 -24.18
CA ILE A 47 19.58 -11.17 -23.00
C ILE A 47 18.13 -10.85 -23.36
N ARG A 48 17.89 -10.09 -24.43
CA ARG A 48 16.53 -9.72 -24.84
C ARG A 48 15.69 -10.94 -25.24
N ASN A 49 16.31 -11.93 -25.89
CA ASN A 49 15.67 -13.21 -26.19
C ASN A 49 15.33 -13.98 -24.91
N ALA A 50 16.21 -13.97 -23.91
CA ALA A 50 15.94 -14.56 -22.61
C ALA A 50 14.79 -13.84 -21.88
N GLU A 51 14.76 -12.51 -21.86
CA GLU A 51 13.65 -11.71 -21.29
C GLU A 51 12.32 -12.06 -21.95
N GLN A 52 12.27 -12.19 -23.28
CA GLN A 52 11.07 -12.61 -24.00
C GLN A 52 10.65 -14.05 -23.67
N THR A 53 11.61 -14.98 -23.58
CA THR A 53 11.34 -16.38 -23.22
C THR A 53 10.77 -16.48 -21.80
N PHE A 54 11.33 -15.71 -20.86
CA PHE A 54 10.82 -15.62 -19.50
C PHE A 54 9.42 -14.98 -19.48
N THR A 55 9.18 -13.90 -20.21
CA THR A 55 7.86 -13.26 -20.28
C THR A 55 6.77 -14.22 -20.80
N LEU A 56 7.10 -15.03 -21.81
CA LEU A 56 6.20 -16.11 -22.26
C LEU A 56 6.03 -17.19 -21.19
N SER A 57 7.09 -17.49 -20.42
CA SER A 57 7.02 -18.42 -19.30
C SER A 57 6.09 -17.94 -18.21
N ASP A 58 6.09 -16.65 -17.90
CA ASP A 58 5.22 -16.04 -16.88
C ASP A 58 3.73 -16.15 -17.27
N SER A 59 3.38 -15.80 -18.50
CA SER A 59 2.01 -16.03 -19.02
C SER A 59 1.57 -17.50 -18.90
N LEU A 60 2.48 -18.45 -19.14
CA LEU A 60 2.23 -19.88 -19.03
C LEU A 60 2.22 -20.38 -17.58
N ALA A 61 3.04 -19.80 -16.71
CA ALA A 61 3.11 -20.12 -15.29
C ALA A 61 1.88 -19.59 -14.56
N SER A 62 1.48 -18.33 -14.78
CA SER A 62 0.22 -17.77 -14.27
C SER A 62 -0.98 -18.61 -14.72
N SER A 63 -1.09 -18.95 -16.01
CA SER A 63 -2.22 -19.78 -16.51
C SER A 63 -2.23 -21.23 -16.01
N THR A 64 -1.11 -21.80 -15.57
CA THR A 64 -1.06 -23.15 -14.96
C THR A 64 -1.29 -23.13 -13.48
N LEU A 65 -0.65 -22.19 -12.79
CA LEU A 65 -0.57 -22.18 -11.35
C LEU A 65 -1.84 -21.54 -10.79
N LEU A 66 -2.40 -20.55 -11.49
CA LEU A 66 -3.65 -19.87 -11.14
C LEU A 66 -4.85 -20.37 -11.94
N GLY A 67 -4.63 -21.00 -13.09
CA GLY A 67 -5.70 -21.60 -13.92
C GLY A 67 -5.84 -23.12 -13.76
N ASP A 68 -6.53 -23.74 -14.72
CA ASP A 68 -6.89 -25.17 -14.70
C ASP A 68 -5.80 -26.11 -15.25
N ALA A 69 -4.73 -25.57 -15.84
CA ALA A 69 -3.71 -26.39 -16.48
C ALA A 69 -2.71 -26.96 -15.46
N LEU A 70 -2.64 -28.29 -15.34
CA LEU A 70 -1.79 -28.98 -14.34
C LEU A 70 -0.28 -28.94 -14.64
N GLN A 71 0.11 -28.70 -15.90
CA GLN A 71 1.52 -28.72 -16.32
C GLN A 71 1.73 -27.90 -17.61
N ARG A 72 2.85 -27.17 -17.70
CA ARG A 72 3.35 -26.57 -18.95
C ARG A 72 4.85 -26.75 -19.14
N VAL A 73 5.26 -26.66 -20.40
CA VAL A 73 6.64 -26.81 -20.85
C VAL A 73 7.03 -25.55 -21.61
N ILE A 74 8.13 -24.92 -21.24
CA ILE A 74 8.77 -23.85 -22.00
C ILE A 74 10.06 -24.37 -22.61
N ASN A 75 10.23 -24.17 -23.90
CA ASN A 75 11.51 -24.40 -24.56
C ASN A 75 12.39 -23.17 -24.31
N VAL A 76 13.53 -23.38 -23.65
CA VAL A 76 14.52 -22.34 -23.38
C VAL A 76 15.79 -22.71 -24.11
N ASN A 77 16.36 -21.78 -24.85
CA ASN A 77 17.74 -21.89 -25.32
C ASN A 77 18.59 -20.94 -24.47
N PRO A 78 19.49 -21.45 -23.60
CA PRO A 78 20.30 -20.59 -22.76
C PRO A 78 21.26 -19.68 -23.55
N GLY A 79 21.54 -19.97 -24.82
CA GLY A 79 22.28 -19.06 -25.70
C GLY A 79 23.68 -18.71 -25.19
N GLY A 80 24.34 -19.64 -24.49
CA GLY A 80 25.64 -19.43 -23.84
C GLY A 80 25.55 -19.01 -22.37
N GLY A 81 24.35 -18.76 -21.86
CA GLY A 81 24.07 -18.57 -20.44
C GLY A 81 23.74 -19.87 -19.71
N VAL A 82 23.25 -19.73 -18.47
CA VAL A 82 22.86 -20.84 -17.60
C VAL A 82 21.46 -20.58 -17.04
N VAL A 83 20.58 -21.58 -17.12
CA VAL A 83 19.27 -21.59 -16.44
C VAL A 83 19.37 -22.50 -15.23
N THR A 84 19.00 -21.99 -14.06
CA THR A 84 19.01 -22.70 -12.77
C THR A 84 17.64 -22.59 -12.11
N VAL A 85 17.09 -23.71 -11.66
CA VAL A 85 15.95 -23.75 -10.75
C VAL A 85 16.50 -23.88 -9.33
N GLU A 86 16.22 -22.90 -8.49
CA GLU A 86 16.70 -22.83 -7.11
C GLU A 86 15.49 -22.79 -6.17
N PRO A 87 15.20 -23.88 -5.44
CA PRO A 87 14.16 -23.83 -4.42
C PRO A 87 14.69 -23.01 -3.23
N ASN A 88 13.78 -22.41 -2.47
CA ASN A 88 14.17 -21.65 -1.29
C ASN A 88 15.02 -22.50 -0.34
N GLY A 89 16.13 -21.94 0.18
CA GLY A 89 17.08 -22.63 1.07
C GLY A 89 18.31 -23.27 0.40
N THR A 90 18.39 -23.30 -0.94
CA THR A 90 19.57 -23.82 -1.67
C THR A 90 20.60 -22.75 -2.05
N GLY A 91 20.25 -21.48 -1.84
CA GLY A 91 21.08 -20.32 -2.13
C GLY A 91 20.70 -19.18 -1.20
N ARG A 92 20.59 -17.96 -1.74
CA ARG A 92 20.04 -16.83 -0.99
C ARG A 92 18.55 -17.02 -0.82
N GLU A 93 18.10 -17.09 0.42
CA GLU A 93 16.69 -17.30 0.73
C GLU A 93 15.85 -16.09 0.36
N SER A 94 14.62 -16.36 -0.07
CA SER A 94 13.65 -15.34 -0.45
C SER A 94 12.25 -15.68 0.07
N TYR A 95 11.62 -14.68 0.67
CA TYR A 95 10.38 -14.83 1.43
C TYR A 95 9.43 -13.67 1.21
N ILE A 96 8.13 -13.96 1.25
CA ILE A 96 7.09 -12.96 1.46
C ILE A 96 6.45 -13.21 2.82
N VAL A 97 6.45 -12.18 3.66
CA VAL A 97 5.87 -12.20 5.00
C VAL A 97 4.73 -11.19 5.05
N ILE A 98 3.51 -11.68 5.25
CA ILE A 98 2.29 -10.87 5.37
C ILE A 98 1.79 -10.97 6.79
N LYS A 99 1.77 -9.85 7.51
CA LYS A 99 1.39 -9.83 8.92
C LYS A 99 0.61 -8.58 9.31
N SER A 100 -0.23 -8.71 10.33
CA SER A 100 -0.87 -7.55 10.94
C SER A 100 0.08 -6.77 11.86
N ALA A 101 -0.24 -5.51 12.14
CA ALA A 101 0.57 -4.67 13.03
C ALA A 101 0.67 -5.19 14.47
N ASN A 102 -0.39 -5.86 14.93
CA ASN A 102 -0.47 -6.43 16.27
C ASN A 102 -0.08 -7.92 16.29
N ASP A 103 0.53 -8.44 15.21
CA ASP A 103 0.95 -9.83 15.02
C ASP A 103 -0.17 -10.88 15.27
N THR A 104 -1.43 -10.47 15.10
CA THR A 104 -2.63 -11.32 15.27
C THR A 104 -2.77 -12.40 14.20
N PHE A 105 -2.15 -12.19 13.04
CA PHE A 105 -1.87 -13.21 12.05
C PHE A 105 -0.51 -12.92 11.41
N ASN A 106 0.19 -13.99 11.03
CA ASN A 106 1.47 -13.94 10.31
C ASN A 106 1.51 -15.07 9.28
N ILE A 107 1.80 -14.73 8.04
CA ILE A 107 1.87 -15.64 6.90
C ILE A 107 3.27 -15.50 6.29
N THR A 108 4.03 -16.59 6.26
CA THR A 108 5.34 -16.65 5.60
C THR A 108 5.26 -17.59 4.41
N ILE A 109 5.66 -17.10 3.23
CA ILE A 109 5.67 -17.85 1.98
C ILE A 109 7.10 -17.87 1.45
N PRO A 110 7.77 -19.04 1.37
CA PRO A 110 9.05 -19.15 0.68
C PRO A 110 8.84 -19.00 -0.84
N MET A 111 9.69 -18.28 -1.55
CA MET A 111 9.53 -18.09 -3.00
C MET A 111 10.36 -19.07 -3.82
N GLY A 112 11.67 -19.13 -3.62
CA GLY A 112 12.55 -19.79 -4.60
C GLY A 112 12.52 -19.06 -5.96
N MET A 113 13.29 -19.53 -6.93
CA MET A 113 13.38 -18.86 -8.22
C MET A 113 13.78 -19.77 -9.39
N VAL A 114 13.35 -19.39 -10.59
CA VAL A 114 14.00 -19.82 -11.84
C VAL A 114 14.90 -18.69 -12.32
N LYS A 115 16.21 -18.94 -12.36
CA LYS A 115 17.25 -17.97 -12.64
C LYS A 115 17.88 -18.23 -14.01
N TYR A 116 18.05 -17.19 -14.81
CA TYR A 116 18.93 -17.21 -15.97
C TYR A 116 20.11 -16.26 -15.72
N THR A 117 21.33 -16.75 -15.92
CA THR A 117 22.56 -15.98 -15.79
C THR A 117 23.32 -15.92 -17.11
N TYR A 118 23.75 -14.72 -17.49
CA TYR A 118 24.59 -14.47 -18.65
C TYR A 118 25.65 -13.42 -18.27
N GLY A 119 26.89 -13.87 -18.08
CA GLY A 119 27.91 -13.06 -17.41
C GLY A 119 27.43 -12.63 -16.02
N ASP A 120 27.48 -11.32 -15.75
CA ASP A 120 27.05 -10.73 -14.48
C ASP A 120 25.56 -10.30 -14.47
N ARG A 121 24.83 -10.50 -15.58
CA ARG A 121 23.39 -10.18 -15.65
C ARG A 121 22.56 -11.38 -15.21
N ILE A 122 21.51 -11.10 -14.44
CA ILE A 122 20.59 -12.12 -13.92
C ILE A 122 19.17 -11.77 -14.33
N ILE A 123 18.43 -12.74 -14.83
CA ILE A 123 16.96 -12.68 -15.00
C ILE A 123 16.36 -13.72 -14.05
N GLY A 124 15.47 -13.31 -13.16
CA GLY A 124 14.84 -14.18 -12.18
C GLY A 124 13.33 -14.17 -12.31
N TYR A 125 12.73 -15.35 -12.40
CA TYR A 125 11.30 -15.54 -12.12
C TYR A 125 11.14 -15.91 -10.65
N GLU A 126 10.60 -14.98 -9.86
CA GLU A 126 10.48 -15.10 -8.40
C GLU A 126 9.18 -14.44 -7.93
N GLY A 127 8.47 -15.10 -7.01
CA GLY A 127 7.25 -14.55 -6.39
C GLY A 127 6.11 -14.27 -7.39
N GLY A 128 6.18 -14.86 -8.58
CA GLY A 128 5.23 -14.65 -9.68
C GLY A 128 5.55 -13.48 -10.60
N GLY A 129 6.67 -12.76 -10.41
CA GLY A 129 7.14 -11.71 -11.31
C GLY A 129 8.47 -12.05 -11.98
N ILE A 130 8.84 -11.28 -13.01
CA ILE A 130 10.14 -11.39 -13.68
C ILE A 130 10.95 -10.14 -13.43
N TRP A 131 12.17 -10.35 -12.97
CA TRP A 131 13.10 -9.31 -12.55
C TRP A 131 14.41 -9.44 -13.32
N SER A 132 14.99 -8.32 -13.75
CA SER A 132 16.34 -8.30 -14.32
C SER A 132 17.28 -7.51 -13.42
N LYS A 133 18.38 -8.12 -13.01
CA LYS A 133 19.42 -7.51 -12.19
C LYS A 133 20.67 -7.27 -13.01
N TYR A 134 21.16 -6.04 -12.94
CA TYR A 134 22.31 -5.58 -13.70
C TYR A 134 23.61 -5.72 -12.88
N PRO A 135 24.77 -5.80 -13.56
CA PRO A 135 26.07 -5.87 -12.89
C PRO A 135 26.36 -4.68 -11.97
N SER A 136 25.76 -3.52 -12.25
CA SER A 136 25.84 -2.31 -11.40
C SER A 136 25.12 -2.45 -10.05
N GLY A 137 24.35 -3.52 -9.85
CA GLY A 137 23.68 -3.86 -8.59
C GLY A 137 22.18 -3.59 -8.56
N GLY A 138 21.66 -2.73 -9.45
CA GLY A 138 20.23 -2.41 -9.53
C GLY A 138 19.41 -3.48 -10.26
N SER A 139 18.14 -3.58 -9.89
CA SER A 139 17.17 -4.48 -10.52
C SER A 139 16.00 -3.70 -11.13
N VAL A 140 15.41 -4.25 -12.19
CA VAL A 140 14.20 -3.71 -12.83
C VAL A 140 13.16 -4.81 -13.02
N MET A 141 11.90 -4.43 -12.98
CA MET A 141 10.78 -5.30 -13.31
C MET A 141 10.65 -5.45 -14.83
N ILE A 142 10.56 -6.70 -15.30
CA ILE A 142 10.26 -7.05 -16.70
C ILE A 142 8.79 -7.43 -16.85
N SER A 143 8.27 -8.25 -15.94
CA SER A 143 6.85 -8.62 -15.85
C SER A 143 6.37 -8.49 -14.41
N PRO A 144 5.22 -7.85 -14.17
CA PRO A 144 4.71 -7.68 -12.82
C PRO A 144 4.27 -9.01 -12.21
N PRO A 145 4.38 -9.16 -10.88
CA PRO A 145 3.78 -10.26 -10.17
C PRO A 145 2.25 -10.11 -10.12
N GLU A 146 1.57 -11.20 -9.80
CA GLU A 146 0.10 -11.25 -9.59
C GLU A 146 -0.32 -10.56 -8.27
N PHE A 147 0.33 -9.47 -7.88
CA PHE A 147 0.02 -8.68 -6.70
C PHE A 147 -0.91 -7.53 -7.10
N HIS A 148 -2.19 -7.67 -6.78
CA HIS A 148 -3.23 -6.73 -7.17
C HIS A 148 -3.84 -6.04 -5.95
N TYR A 149 -3.74 -4.71 -5.91
CA TYR A 149 -4.37 -3.88 -4.88
C TYR A 149 -5.15 -2.74 -5.53
N ASP A 150 -6.46 -2.71 -5.32
CA ASP A 150 -7.37 -1.71 -5.89
C ASP A 150 -7.71 -0.56 -4.90
N GLY A 151 -7.00 -0.50 -3.76
CA GLY A 151 -7.30 0.43 -2.68
C GLY A 151 -8.28 -0.10 -1.64
N ARG A 152 -8.87 -1.29 -1.83
CA ARG A 152 -9.82 -1.93 -0.92
C ARG A 152 -9.58 -3.43 -0.73
N THR A 153 -9.14 -4.11 -1.77
CA THR A 153 -8.90 -5.55 -1.81
C THR A 153 -7.47 -5.81 -2.25
N LEU A 154 -6.71 -6.53 -1.45
CA LEU A 154 -5.44 -7.13 -1.88
C LEU A 154 -5.68 -8.58 -2.28
N THR A 155 -5.49 -8.88 -3.56
CA THR A 155 -5.45 -10.25 -4.08
C THR A 155 -4.02 -10.57 -4.46
N PHE A 156 -3.46 -11.59 -3.82
CA PHE A 156 -2.09 -11.99 -4.05
C PHE A 156 -1.91 -13.51 -4.01
N PRO A 157 -2.06 -14.17 -5.16
CA PRO A 157 -1.64 -15.55 -5.34
C PRO A 157 -0.12 -15.63 -5.48
N ALA A 158 0.58 -15.75 -4.35
CA ALA A 158 2.01 -15.92 -4.33
C ALA A 158 2.42 -17.26 -4.97
N LEU A 159 3.65 -17.30 -5.48
CA LEU A 159 4.23 -18.50 -6.08
C LEU A 159 5.46 -18.98 -5.32
N THR A 160 5.48 -20.30 -5.05
CA THR A 160 6.66 -21.03 -4.58
C THR A 160 7.21 -21.91 -5.72
N VAL A 161 8.46 -21.70 -6.08
CA VAL A 161 9.23 -22.55 -6.99
C VAL A 161 9.92 -23.65 -6.20
N GLY A 162 9.54 -24.89 -6.48
CA GLY A 162 10.19 -26.12 -6.04
C GLY A 162 11.01 -26.77 -7.16
N GLY A 163 11.76 -27.81 -6.80
CA GLY A 163 12.70 -28.50 -7.70
C GLY A 163 14.09 -27.85 -7.71
N ASN A 164 15.11 -28.60 -8.11
CA ASN A 164 16.50 -28.15 -8.17
C ASN A 164 17.14 -28.73 -9.44
N ALA A 165 17.50 -27.85 -10.39
CA ALA A 165 18.02 -28.25 -11.69
C ALA A 165 18.88 -27.14 -12.29
N THR A 166 19.83 -27.49 -13.15
CA THR A 166 20.67 -26.51 -13.86
C THR A 166 20.95 -27.00 -15.27
N VAL A 167 20.89 -26.10 -16.25
CA VAL A 167 21.31 -26.36 -17.63
C VAL A 167 22.03 -25.14 -18.20
N GLY A 168 23.05 -25.36 -19.03
CA GLY A 168 23.75 -24.29 -19.72
C GLY A 168 24.18 -24.71 -21.13
N GLY A 169 24.78 -23.78 -21.85
CA GLY A 169 25.27 -23.98 -23.23
C GLY A 169 24.32 -23.43 -24.30
N ASN A 170 24.48 -23.92 -25.53
CA ASN A 170 23.78 -23.38 -26.71
C ASN A 170 22.63 -24.28 -27.21
N GLY A 171 22.38 -25.40 -26.53
CA GLY A 171 21.32 -26.35 -26.86
C GLY A 171 19.96 -25.89 -26.34
N ALA A 172 18.90 -26.33 -26.99
CA ALA A 172 17.55 -26.14 -26.47
C ALA A 172 17.28 -27.13 -25.32
N SER A 173 16.66 -26.64 -24.26
CA SER A 173 16.22 -27.41 -23.10
C SER A 173 14.78 -27.08 -22.76
N LYS A 174 14.12 -27.95 -22.00
CA LYS A 174 12.72 -27.79 -21.61
C LYS A 174 12.62 -27.51 -20.13
N VAL A 175 12.14 -26.33 -19.77
CA VAL A 175 11.76 -26.00 -18.40
C VAL A 175 10.30 -26.37 -18.21
N ILE A 176 10.01 -27.22 -17.24
CA ILE A 176 8.68 -27.78 -17.01
C ILE A 176 8.16 -27.25 -15.69
N PHE A 177 7.02 -26.55 -15.72
CA PHE A 177 6.30 -26.13 -14.53
C PHE A 177 5.14 -27.10 -14.29
N LYS A 178 5.14 -27.78 -13.15
CA LYS A 178 4.05 -28.66 -12.74
C LYS A 178 3.40 -28.12 -11.48
N LYS A 179 2.09 -27.90 -11.51
CA LYS A 179 1.32 -27.51 -10.32
C LYS A 179 1.37 -28.65 -9.31
N ASN A 180 1.90 -28.38 -8.12
CA ASN A 180 1.96 -29.34 -7.02
C ASN A 180 0.75 -29.16 -6.10
N SER A 181 0.59 -27.95 -5.54
CA SER A 181 -0.50 -27.64 -4.62
C SER A 181 -0.87 -26.17 -4.66
N THR A 182 -2.12 -25.87 -4.28
CA THR A 182 -2.60 -24.51 -4.03
C THR A 182 -3.21 -24.48 -2.62
N GLN A 183 -2.76 -23.54 -1.80
CA GLN A 183 -3.27 -23.33 -0.45
C GLN A 183 -3.81 -21.92 -0.29
N VAL A 184 -5.07 -21.79 0.12
CA VAL A 184 -5.62 -20.50 0.55
C VAL A 184 -5.14 -20.20 1.96
N LEU A 185 -4.34 -19.14 2.10
CA LEU A 185 -3.73 -18.72 3.36
C LEU A 185 -4.56 -17.65 4.07
N PHE A 186 -5.28 -16.82 3.32
CA PHE A 186 -6.21 -15.81 3.84
C PHE A 186 -7.36 -15.59 2.84
N PRO A 187 -8.64 -15.53 3.27
CA PRO A 187 -9.12 -15.84 4.62
C PRO A 187 -9.09 -17.35 4.87
N ASN A 188 -8.76 -17.76 6.10
CA ASN A 188 -8.73 -19.18 6.49
C ASN A 188 -8.83 -19.34 8.03
N THR A 189 -10.06 -19.47 8.54
CA THR A 189 -10.34 -19.59 9.97
C THR A 189 -9.96 -20.94 10.58
N ILE A 190 -9.70 -21.96 9.76
CA ILE A 190 -9.24 -23.27 10.22
C ILE A 190 -7.79 -23.18 10.68
N ILE A 191 -6.94 -22.43 9.95
CA ILE A 191 -5.54 -22.19 10.33
C ILE A 191 -5.46 -21.19 11.48
N ASP A 192 -6.22 -20.11 11.40
CA ASP A 192 -6.24 -19.05 12.41
C ASP A 192 -7.57 -18.31 12.38
N LYS A 193 -8.29 -18.30 13.50
CA LYS A 193 -9.61 -17.67 13.66
C LYS A 193 -9.65 -16.18 13.30
N ASN A 194 -8.49 -15.50 13.31
CA ASN A 194 -8.38 -14.07 12.97
C ASN A 194 -8.20 -13.83 11.47
N ARG A 195 -8.03 -14.89 10.66
CA ARG A 195 -7.90 -14.78 9.19
C ARG A 195 -9.26 -14.73 8.52
N THR A 196 -10.01 -13.68 8.81
CA THR A 196 -11.35 -13.43 8.27
C THR A 196 -11.38 -12.18 7.41
N ASN A 197 -12.31 -12.16 6.46
CA ASN A 197 -12.70 -10.97 5.75
C ASN A 197 -14.11 -10.53 6.21
N PRO A 198 -14.41 -9.22 6.23
CA PRO A 198 -13.48 -8.09 6.12
C PRO A 198 -12.41 -8.08 7.24
N LEU A 199 -11.28 -7.44 6.99
CA LEU A 199 -10.23 -7.25 7.99
C LEU A 199 -10.79 -6.47 9.18
N ASN A 200 -10.55 -7.00 10.39
CA ASN A 200 -10.95 -6.31 11.61
C ASN A 200 -9.89 -5.27 11.99
N TYR A 201 -10.27 -3.99 11.99
CA TYR A 201 -9.40 -2.88 12.37
C TYR A 201 -8.78 -3.03 13.76
N SER A 202 -9.59 -3.39 14.76
CA SER A 202 -9.13 -3.50 16.16
C SER A 202 -8.12 -4.62 16.37
N ILE A 203 -8.04 -5.53 15.41
CA ILE A 203 -7.10 -6.65 15.39
C ILE A 203 -5.88 -6.27 14.54
N SER A 204 -6.09 -5.72 13.35
CA SER A 204 -5.02 -5.58 12.37
C SER A 204 -4.36 -4.21 12.38
N GLY A 205 -5.13 -3.12 12.38
CA GLY A 205 -4.70 -1.72 12.26
C GLY A 205 -3.98 -1.41 10.93
N LYS A 206 -2.90 -2.12 10.64
CA LYS A 206 -2.15 -2.12 9.38
C LYS A 206 -1.80 -3.55 8.99
N VAL A 207 -1.67 -3.80 7.71
CA VAL A 207 -1.10 -5.03 7.14
C VAL A 207 0.25 -4.68 6.54
N TYR A 208 1.28 -5.40 6.94
CA TYR A 208 2.63 -5.31 6.40
C TYR A 208 2.84 -6.46 5.42
N VAL A 209 3.30 -6.14 4.22
CA VAL A 209 3.82 -7.12 3.26
C VAL A 209 5.32 -6.87 3.13
N ASN A 210 6.11 -7.75 3.73
CA ASN A 210 7.57 -7.69 3.70
C ASN A 210 8.10 -8.72 2.72
N ILE A 211 8.85 -8.28 1.72
CA ILE A 211 9.39 -9.11 0.64
C ILE A 211 10.91 -9.08 0.76
N THR A 212 11.51 -10.22 1.12
CA THR A 212 12.95 -10.40 1.17
C THR A 212 13.40 -11.10 -0.11
N SER A 213 14.26 -10.44 -0.88
CA SER A 213 14.64 -10.88 -2.24
C SER A 213 15.94 -10.21 -2.69
N ASP A 214 16.70 -10.87 -3.58
CA ASP A 214 17.82 -10.22 -4.27
C ASP A 214 17.40 -9.12 -5.27
N PHE A 215 16.10 -9.04 -5.58
CA PHE A 215 15.44 -8.04 -6.45
C PHE A 215 14.55 -7.06 -5.64
N TYR A 216 14.81 -6.89 -4.34
CA TYR A 216 13.95 -6.09 -3.45
C TYR A 216 13.71 -4.66 -3.97
N ASP A 217 14.70 -4.04 -4.61
CA ASP A 217 14.60 -2.71 -5.21
C ASP A 217 13.56 -2.66 -6.33
N ALA A 218 13.56 -3.65 -7.24
CA ALA A 218 12.53 -3.75 -8.28
C ALA A 218 11.13 -4.04 -7.71
N TRP A 219 11.04 -4.87 -6.66
CA TRP A 219 9.80 -5.07 -5.92
C TRP A 219 9.27 -3.77 -5.31
N ALA A 220 10.17 -2.92 -4.79
CA ALA A 220 9.81 -1.63 -4.22
C ALA A 220 9.29 -0.67 -5.28
N ASP A 221 9.95 -0.62 -6.44
CA ASP A 221 9.53 0.23 -7.56
C ASP A 221 8.17 -0.21 -8.11
N TYR A 222 7.92 -1.51 -8.24
CA TYR A 222 6.59 -2.02 -8.57
C TYR A 222 5.56 -1.63 -7.51
N ALA A 223 5.85 -1.85 -6.24
CA ALA A 223 4.92 -1.53 -5.16
C ALA A 223 4.60 -0.03 -5.06
N ARG A 224 5.56 0.85 -5.41
CA ARG A 224 5.36 2.31 -5.49
C ARG A 224 4.51 2.74 -6.70
N SER A 225 4.47 1.93 -7.76
CA SER A 225 3.58 2.18 -8.89
C SER A 225 2.11 1.93 -8.55
N LEU A 226 1.84 1.15 -7.50
CA LEU A 226 0.50 0.92 -6.98
C LEU A 226 0.01 2.12 -6.18
N SER A 227 -1.25 2.50 -6.37
CA SER A 227 -1.87 3.57 -5.59
C SER A 227 -2.08 3.15 -4.13
N TYR A 228 -2.03 4.12 -3.22
CA TYR A 228 -2.37 3.97 -1.80
C TYR A 228 -1.45 3.04 -0.98
N THR A 229 -0.29 2.68 -1.51
CA THR A 229 0.75 1.94 -0.80
C THR A 229 1.75 2.90 -0.15
N ASN A 230 2.30 2.51 0.99
CA ASN A 230 3.48 3.16 1.55
C ASN A 230 4.63 2.14 1.57
N VAL A 231 5.72 2.46 0.86
CA VAL A 231 6.78 1.50 0.55
C VAL A 231 8.12 2.02 1.11
N SER A 232 8.80 1.17 1.86
CA SER A 232 10.16 1.40 2.34
C SER A 232 11.06 0.21 2.00
N THR A 233 12.37 0.43 1.99
CA THR A 233 13.37 -0.57 1.63
C THR A 233 14.48 -0.63 2.66
N ASN A 234 14.98 -1.83 2.93
CA ASN A 234 16.16 -2.07 3.77
C ASN A 234 17.19 -2.85 2.94
N SER A 235 18.28 -2.19 2.56
CA SER A 235 19.33 -2.79 1.71
C SER A 235 20.19 -3.81 2.45
N ILE A 236 20.34 -3.71 3.77
CA ILE A 236 21.10 -4.67 4.59
C ILE A 236 20.37 -6.02 4.60
N ASN A 237 19.06 -5.98 4.84
CA ASN A 237 18.22 -7.18 4.87
C ASN A 237 17.69 -7.58 3.49
N ARG A 238 17.87 -6.72 2.48
CA ARG A 238 17.32 -6.86 1.11
C ARG A 238 15.81 -7.06 1.15
N THR A 239 15.15 -6.19 1.90
CA THR A 239 13.71 -6.29 2.17
C THR A 239 12.99 -5.05 1.68
N THR A 240 11.84 -5.28 1.05
CA THR A 240 10.86 -4.25 0.71
C THR A 240 9.66 -4.41 1.62
N SER A 241 9.25 -3.32 2.25
CA SER A 241 8.14 -3.29 3.21
C SER A 241 7.03 -2.41 2.67
N ILE A 242 5.91 -3.03 2.34
CA ILE A 242 4.67 -2.39 1.89
C ILE A 242 3.72 -2.32 3.09
N VAL A 243 3.22 -1.12 3.39
CA VAL A 243 2.29 -0.89 4.49
C VAL A 243 0.93 -0.53 3.93
N LEU A 244 -0.07 -1.35 4.22
CA LEU A 244 -1.48 -1.13 3.89
C LEU A 244 -2.24 -0.80 5.17
N THR A 245 -3.03 0.27 5.15
CA THR A 245 -3.79 0.71 6.33
C THR A 245 -5.14 0.04 6.31
N VAL A 246 -5.53 -0.56 7.44
CA VAL A 246 -6.90 -1.04 7.66
C VAL A 246 -7.65 0.13 8.31
N VAL A 247 -8.89 0.36 7.92
CA VAL A 247 -9.76 1.32 8.61
C VAL A 247 -10.83 0.59 9.39
N PRO A 248 -11.41 1.22 10.43
CA PRO A 248 -12.65 0.76 11.02
C PRO A 248 -13.74 0.80 9.95
N SER A 249 -13.98 -0.34 9.32
CA SER A 249 -15.16 -0.57 8.50
C SER A 249 -15.68 -1.92 8.92
N THR A 250 -16.90 -1.93 9.39
CA THR A 250 -17.63 -3.15 9.60
C THR A 250 -18.79 -3.08 8.63
N LEU A 251 -18.97 -4.13 7.83
CA LEU A 251 -20.26 -4.36 7.17
C LEU A 251 -21.32 -4.66 8.26
N GLY A 252 -21.60 -3.72 9.17
CA GLY A 252 -22.62 -3.77 10.22
C GLY A 252 -22.21 -4.27 11.62
N GLY A 253 -20.94 -4.60 11.88
CA GLY A 253 -20.47 -5.10 13.19
C GLY A 253 -20.05 -4.00 14.19
N SER A 254 -20.27 -4.19 15.48
CA SER A 254 -19.72 -3.28 16.50
C SER A 254 -18.31 -3.70 16.93
N THR A 255 -17.40 -2.74 17.15
CA THR A 255 -16.05 -3.00 17.65
C THR A 255 -15.74 -2.16 18.88
N THR A 256 -14.77 -2.57 19.70
CA THR A 256 -14.33 -1.75 20.84
C THR A 256 -13.80 -0.40 20.34
N ILE A 257 -14.13 0.68 21.05
CA ILE A 257 -13.66 2.02 20.70
C ILE A 257 -12.13 2.06 20.83
N THR A 258 -11.44 2.34 19.73
CA THR A 258 -9.98 2.46 19.68
C THR A 258 -9.52 3.89 19.98
N ASN A 259 -8.26 4.07 20.33
CA ASN A 259 -7.66 5.40 20.50
C ASN A 259 -6.21 5.38 19.94
N PRO A 260 -5.92 6.06 18.83
CA PRO A 260 -6.85 6.85 18.00
C PRO A 260 -7.80 5.99 17.14
N ILE A 261 -8.93 6.57 16.74
CA ILE A 261 -9.81 6.07 15.68
C ILE A 261 -9.33 6.67 14.36
N SER A 262 -8.88 5.83 13.43
CA SER A 262 -8.38 6.27 12.13
C SER A 262 -9.51 6.35 11.11
N PHE A 263 -9.64 7.50 10.44
CA PHE A 263 -10.41 7.66 9.22
C PHE A 263 -9.45 7.93 8.07
N LYS A 264 -9.46 7.08 7.05
CA LYS A 264 -8.56 7.20 5.89
C LYS A 264 -9.36 7.17 4.61
N GLY A 265 -8.97 8.01 3.66
CA GLY A 265 -9.66 8.11 2.38
C GLY A 265 -11.13 8.44 2.56
N LEU A 266 -11.42 9.35 3.49
CA LEU A 266 -12.72 9.99 3.60
C LEU A 266 -13.03 10.63 2.24
N PRO A 267 -14.24 10.46 1.69
CA PRO A 267 -14.57 11.04 0.41
C PRO A 267 -14.56 12.58 0.51
N ASP A 268 -13.79 13.23 -0.35
CA ASP A 268 -13.85 14.68 -0.57
C ASP A 268 -14.89 15.05 -1.64
N ASP A 269 -15.41 14.05 -2.36
CA ASP A 269 -16.36 14.13 -3.46
C ASP A 269 -17.84 14.22 -3.05
N ASN A 270 -18.11 14.56 -1.78
CA ASN A 270 -19.44 14.59 -1.16
C ASN A 270 -20.10 13.22 -0.93
N THR A 271 -19.37 12.11 -1.02
CA THR A 271 -19.93 10.82 -0.60
C THR A 271 -20.09 10.82 0.95
N PRO A 272 -21.32 10.66 1.47
CA PRO A 272 -21.57 10.72 2.91
C PRO A 272 -20.98 9.52 3.67
N LEU A 273 -20.73 9.70 4.96
CA LEU A 273 -20.60 8.58 5.90
C LEU A 273 -21.93 7.82 5.98
N ASP A 274 -21.87 6.49 6.02
CA ASP A 274 -23.06 5.63 6.14
C ASP A 274 -23.47 5.40 7.59
N ASN A 275 -22.50 5.28 8.49
CA ASN A 275 -22.75 5.08 9.92
C ASN A 275 -21.59 5.65 10.76
N PHE A 276 -21.94 6.39 11.80
CA PHE A 276 -20.99 6.81 12.82
C PHE A 276 -21.69 6.87 14.18
N SER A 277 -21.70 5.73 14.87
CA SER A 277 -22.44 5.58 16.13
C SER A 277 -21.63 4.89 17.21
N PHE A 278 -21.97 5.18 18.45
CA PHE A 278 -21.30 4.68 19.64
C PHE A 278 -22.31 4.20 20.66
N ARG A 279 -21.98 3.09 21.33
CA ARG A 279 -22.59 2.69 22.59
C ARG A 279 -21.57 2.89 23.70
N ILE A 280 -21.84 3.82 24.61
CA ILE A 280 -20.87 4.31 25.59
C ILE A 280 -21.34 3.97 26.99
N TYR A 281 -20.51 3.25 27.74
CA TYR A 281 -20.70 2.98 29.16
C TYR A 281 -19.79 3.90 29.98
N GLY A 282 -20.34 4.58 30.98
CA GLY A 282 -19.58 5.41 31.92
C GLY A 282 -18.76 4.59 32.92
N LYS A 283 -17.63 5.13 33.38
CA LYS A 283 -16.70 4.46 34.31
C LYS A 283 -17.11 4.47 35.80
N SER A 284 -18.13 5.21 36.27
CA SER A 284 -18.43 5.25 37.73
C SER A 284 -19.90 5.47 38.16
N GLY A 285 -20.32 4.67 39.16
CA GLY A 285 -21.03 5.08 40.39
C GLY A 285 -22.25 6.02 40.37
N GLY A 286 -22.88 6.29 39.23
CA GLY A 286 -24.01 7.23 39.12
C GLY A 286 -23.63 8.67 38.79
N GLN A 287 -22.35 8.97 38.55
CA GLN A 287 -21.92 10.23 37.93
C GLN A 287 -21.97 10.09 36.41
N PHE A 288 -22.32 11.17 35.71
CA PHE A 288 -22.56 11.11 34.28
C PHE A 288 -21.26 11.18 33.44
N LEU A 289 -21.39 10.89 32.15
CA LEU A 289 -20.32 10.76 31.17
C LEU A 289 -19.64 12.12 30.89
N ASP A 290 -18.31 12.15 30.87
CA ASP A 290 -17.50 13.26 30.36
C ASP A 290 -16.58 12.70 29.27
N TRP A 291 -17.07 12.72 28.03
CA TRP A 291 -16.41 12.10 26.89
C TRP A 291 -16.22 13.08 25.75
N ASP A 292 -15.01 13.07 25.22
CA ASP A 292 -14.54 14.06 24.28
C ASP A 292 -13.78 13.35 23.16
N LEU A 293 -14.27 13.50 21.93
CA LEU A 293 -13.72 12.89 20.73
C LEU A 293 -13.25 13.99 19.79
N ARG A 294 -11.93 14.06 19.55
CA ARG A 294 -11.30 15.19 18.88
C ARG A 294 -10.48 14.76 17.68
N ALA A 295 -10.60 15.49 16.59
CA ALA A 295 -9.73 15.36 15.44
C ALA A 295 -9.00 16.68 15.16
N ILE A 296 -7.72 16.56 14.79
CA ILE A 296 -6.90 17.65 14.29
C ILE A 296 -6.46 17.23 12.89
N SER A 297 -6.57 18.13 11.91
CA SER A 297 -6.13 17.84 10.56
C SER A 297 -4.60 17.65 10.48
N PRO A 298 -4.07 16.94 9.46
CA PRO A 298 -2.63 16.73 9.33
C PRO A 298 -1.79 18.01 9.32
N SER A 299 -2.34 19.12 8.81
CA SER A 299 -1.67 20.43 8.81
C SER A 299 -1.71 21.15 10.17
N GLY A 300 -2.55 20.70 11.10
CA GLY A 300 -2.78 21.33 12.41
C GLY A 300 -3.71 22.54 12.39
N THR A 301 -4.28 22.89 11.24
CA THR A 301 -5.06 24.12 11.07
C THR A 301 -6.54 23.97 11.39
N LYS A 302 -7.10 22.77 11.23
CA LYS A 302 -8.51 22.45 11.52
C LYS A 302 -8.64 21.57 12.76
N THR A 303 -9.62 21.88 13.60
CA THR A 303 -9.97 21.09 14.78
C THR A 303 -11.47 20.82 14.79
N LEU A 304 -11.86 19.57 15.04
CA LEU A 304 -13.25 19.14 15.23
C LEU A 304 -13.38 18.41 16.56
N ILE A 305 -14.36 18.80 17.37
CA ILE A 305 -14.61 18.22 18.69
C ILE A 305 -16.08 17.80 18.79
N TYR A 306 -16.32 16.54 19.12
CA TYR A 306 -17.59 16.06 19.66
C TYR A 306 -17.44 15.91 21.16
N TYR A 307 -18.21 16.69 21.91
CA TYR A 307 -18.12 16.72 23.36
C TYR A 307 -19.47 16.34 23.98
N ILE A 308 -19.45 15.25 24.74
CA ILE A 308 -20.61 14.72 25.46
C ILE A 308 -20.34 14.87 26.94
N LYS A 309 -21.12 15.75 27.57
CA LYS A 309 -21.10 15.94 29.01
C LYS A 309 -22.48 15.72 29.58
N ASP A 310 -22.55 14.82 30.54
CA ASP A 310 -23.75 14.32 31.17
C ASP A 310 -24.71 13.65 30.18
N THR A 311 -25.59 14.45 29.59
CA THR A 311 -26.52 14.06 28.53
C THR A 311 -26.47 15.02 27.35
N SER A 312 -25.73 16.12 27.43
CA SER A 312 -25.66 17.13 26.39
C SER A 312 -24.57 16.80 25.37
N LEU A 313 -24.88 16.92 24.09
CA LEU A 313 -23.91 16.88 23.01
C LEU A 313 -23.66 18.28 22.48
N THR A 314 -22.38 18.59 22.33
CA THR A 314 -21.90 19.82 21.74
C THR A 314 -20.85 19.51 20.70
N ILE A 315 -20.85 20.25 19.59
CA ILE A 315 -19.92 20.07 18.47
C ILE A 315 -19.23 21.39 18.21
N GLY A 316 -17.91 21.36 18.10
CA GLY A 316 -17.07 22.53 17.87
C GLY A 316 -16.17 22.29 16.69
N TYR A 317 -16.18 23.22 15.74
CA TYR A 317 -15.26 23.26 14.61
C TYR A 317 -14.47 24.56 14.64
N LYS A 318 -13.16 24.47 14.37
CA LYS A 318 -12.26 25.62 14.26
C LYS A 318 -11.38 25.43 13.05
N ASP A 319 -11.21 26.50 12.27
CA ASP A 319 -10.25 26.57 11.17
C ASP A 319 -9.42 27.86 11.30
N THR A 320 -8.10 27.69 11.41
CA THR A 320 -7.14 28.80 11.57
C THR A 320 -6.76 29.47 10.25
N ALA A 321 -7.18 28.94 9.10
CA ALA A 321 -7.03 29.64 7.81
C ALA A 321 -7.86 30.94 7.77
N TYR A 322 -8.87 31.03 8.62
CA TYR A 322 -9.71 32.19 8.81
C TYR A 322 -9.33 32.86 10.14
N ASN A 323 -9.59 34.17 10.29
CA ASN A 323 -9.17 34.97 11.46
C ASN A 323 -9.96 34.63 12.74
N GLU A 324 -9.78 33.41 13.24
CA GLU A 324 -10.37 32.78 14.43
C GLU A 324 -11.90 32.51 14.42
N PRO A 325 -12.58 32.16 13.32
CA PRO A 325 -13.97 31.75 13.43
C PRO A 325 -14.02 30.29 13.91
N ALA A 326 -14.54 30.13 15.12
CA ALA A 326 -15.00 28.86 15.64
C ALA A 326 -16.52 28.79 15.49
N GLU A 327 -17.01 27.62 15.09
CA GLU A 327 -18.43 27.32 14.99
C GLU A 327 -18.77 26.28 16.07
N THR A 328 -19.77 26.60 16.89
CA THR A 328 -20.16 25.77 18.02
C THR A 328 -21.65 25.51 18.00
N TRP A 329 -22.01 24.24 18.15
CA TRP A 329 -23.37 23.72 18.11
C TRP A 329 -23.67 22.97 19.40
N GLY A 330 -24.90 23.05 19.89
CA GLY A 330 -25.28 22.26 21.07
C GLY A 330 -26.78 22.25 21.32
N THR A 331 -27.35 21.10 21.67
CA THR A 331 -28.78 20.92 22.01
C THR A 331 -29.05 19.62 22.80
N VAL A 332 -30.36 19.29 22.86
CA VAL A 332 -31.15 18.20 23.45
C VAL A 332 -30.38 17.05 24.11
N PRO A 333 -30.75 16.70 25.35
CA PRO A 333 -30.10 15.63 26.08
C PRO A 333 -30.32 14.25 25.43
N TYR A 334 -29.26 13.47 25.27
CA TYR A 334 -29.35 12.03 25.07
C TYR A 334 -29.93 11.38 26.32
N THR A 335 -30.90 10.49 26.14
CA THR A 335 -31.52 9.78 27.24
C THR A 335 -30.67 8.56 27.60
N PRO A 336 -30.17 8.45 28.84
CA PRO A 336 -29.44 7.26 29.24
C PRO A 336 -30.33 6.02 29.32
N GLN A 337 -29.78 4.89 28.91
CA GLN A 337 -30.43 3.57 28.90
C GLN A 337 -29.74 2.65 29.91
N THR A 338 -30.39 1.54 30.28
CA THR A 338 -29.87 0.58 31.26
C THR A 338 -29.94 -0.84 30.68
N ASP A 339 -28.84 -1.58 30.76
CA ASP A 339 -28.76 -3.02 30.45
C ASP A 339 -28.20 -3.83 31.64
N SER A 340 -27.88 -5.10 31.42
CA SER A 340 -27.25 -5.98 32.42
C SER A 340 -25.81 -5.58 32.81
N ASN A 341 -25.15 -4.71 32.02
CA ASN A 341 -23.78 -4.26 32.23
C ASN A 341 -23.68 -2.87 32.89
N GLY A 342 -24.81 -2.17 33.03
CA GLY A 342 -24.93 -0.87 33.68
C GLY A 342 -25.75 0.15 32.86
N LYS A 343 -25.52 1.43 33.13
CA LYS A 343 -26.13 2.54 32.39
C LYS A 343 -25.24 2.89 31.18
N TYR A 344 -25.83 3.07 30.01
CA TYR A 344 -25.15 3.45 28.76
C TYR A 344 -25.90 4.56 28.02
N ILE A 345 -25.24 5.15 27.03
CA ILE A 345 -25.84 6.10 26.09
C ILE A 345 -25.50 5.61 24.67
N ASP A 346 -26.53 5.51 23.83
CA ASP A 346 -26.36 5.33 22.38
C ASP A 346 -26.30 6.72 21.73
N VAL A 347 -25.17 6.98 21.07
CA VAL A 347 -24.87 8.24 20.38
C VAL A 347 -24.75 7.93 18.90
N ASP A 348 -25.75 8.31 18.14
CA ASP A 348 -25.70 8.29 16.68
C ASP A 348 -25.34 9.69 16.19
N LEU A 349 -24.10 9.87 15.70
CA LEU A 349 -23.60 11.15 15.19
C LEU A 349 -24.10 11.45 13.78
N LEU A 350 -24.88 10.56 13.17
CA LEU A 350 -25.55 10.76 11.89
C LEU A 350 -27.08 10.79 12.04
N ASN A 351 -27.59 11.05 13.25
CA ASN A 351 -29.03 11.09 13.50
C ASN A 351 -29.67 12.33 12.85
N GLN A 352 -30.67 12.11 11.98
CA GLN A 352 -31.40 13.19 11.29
C GLN A 352 -32.49 13.83 12.16
N SER A 353 -32.94 13.15 13.23
CA SER A 353 -33.99 13.65 14.13
C SER A 353 -33.45 14.55 15.25
N VAL A 354 -32.14 14.54 15.49
CA VAL A 354 -31.49 15.36 16.50
C VAL A 354 -31.05 16.67 15.85
N ASN A 355 -31.71 17.77 16.17
CA ASN A 355 -31.35 19.09 15.66
C ASN A 355 -30.47 19.82 16.66
N LEU A 356 -29.30 20.30 16.22
CA LEU A 356 -28.38 21.12 17.00
C LEU A 356 -28.51 22.60 16.60
N THR A 357 -28.31 23.51 17.55
CA THR A 357 -28.46 24.94 17.38
C THR A 357 -27.09 25.60 17.56
N TYR A 358 -26.78 26.47 16.63
CA TYR A 358 -25.58 27.29 16.63
C TYR A 358 -25.60 28.25 17.81
N SER A 359 -24.52 28.31 18.59
CA SER A 359 -24.43 29.18 19.76
C SER A 359 -22.98 29.53 20.08
N ASN A 360 -22.69 30.82 20.21
CA ASN A 360 -21.37 31.30 20.61
C ASN A 360 -21.10 31.29 22.12
N GLN A 361 -22.10 30.94 22.92
CA GLN A 361 -21.98 30.86 24.38
C GLN A 361 -21.63 29.46 24.87
N ILE A 362 -21.48 28.49 23.97
CA ILE A 362 -21.23 27.08 24.32
C ILE A 362 -19.75 26.76 24.07
N PRO A 363 -18.91 26.67 25.12
CA PRO A 363 -17.59 26.07 25.00
C PRO A 363 -17.72 24.59 24.69
N VAL A 364 -16.99 24.12 23.68
CA VAL A 364 -16.94 22.70 23.31
C VAL A 364 -15.60 22.11 23.70
N GLY A 365 -15.65 21.03 24.49
CA GLY A 365 -14.50 20.25 24.93
C GLY A 365 -14.16 20.40 26.41
N SER A 366 -13.41 19.44 26.93
CA SER A 366 -12.91 19.42 28.31
C SER A 366 -11.58 20.17 28.50
N ASN A 367 -11.41 20.79 29.67
CA ASN A 367 -10.18 21.48 30.08
C ASN A 367 -9.05 20.54 30.56
N SER A 368 -9.32 19.24 30.70
CA SER A 368 -8.41 18.27 31.29
C SER A 368 -7.93 17.22 30.28
N GLY A 369 -6.63 16.91 30.30
CA GLY A 369 -6.08 15.71 29.65
C GLY A 369 -5.64 15.84 28.19
N CYS A 370 -5.92 16.95 27.50
CA CYS A 370 -5.57 17.14 26.08
C CYS A 370 -5.04 18.55 25.75
N SER A 371 -4.29 18.67 24.64
CA SER A 371 -3.90 19.95 24.03
C SER A 371 -5.10 20.59 23.29
N ASN A 372 -5.09 21.91 23.10
CA ASN A 372 -6.16 22.71 22.48
C ASN A 372 -7.53 22.57 23.18
N ARG A 373 -7.62 23.09 24.40
CA ARG A 373 -8.58 22.62 25.42
C ARG A 373 -10.05 22.83 25.08
N ILE A 374 -10.42 23.95 24.48
CA ILE A 374 -11.81 24.33 24.25
C ILE A 374 -11.94 25.08 22.92
N ILE A 375 -12.99 24.79 22.16
CA ILE A 375 -13.45 25.64 21.05
C ILE A 375 -14.58 26.54 21.58
N GLN A 376 -14.42 27.85 21.40
CA GLN A 376 -15.44 28.87 21.69
C GLN A 376 -15.56 29.79 20.49
N SER A 377 -16.78 30.00 20.00
CA SER A 377 -17.06 30.93 18.90
C SER A 377 -16.94 32.39 19.35
N SER A 378 -16.32 33.25 18.53
CA SER A 378 -16.30 34.71 18.72
C SER A 378 -17.49 35.38 18.04
N ASN A 379 -17.92 36.55 18.54
CA ASN A 379 -19.13 37.28 18.15
C ASN A 379 -19.43 37.31 16.63
N PHE A 380 -20.72 37.10 16.32
CA PHE A 380 -21.35 36.85 15.01
C PHE A 380 -21.17 37.94 13.93
N ASN A 381 -19.97 38.20 13.42
CA ASN A 381 -19.84 39.02 12.20
C ASN A 381 -19.78 38.18 10.91
N ASP A 382 -19.44 36.90 11.01
CA ASP A 382 -19.51 35.93 9.91
C ASP A 382 -19.55 34.50 10.51
N THR A 383 -20.74 33.94 10.70
CA THR A 383 -20.94 32.67 11.44
C THR A 383 -21.07 31.43 10.57
N ALA A 384 -20.76 31.61 9.30
CA ALA A 384 -20.99 30.68 8.21
C ALA A 384 -19.74 30.42 7.38
N PHE A 385 -18.55 30.76 7.90
CA PHE A 385 -17.33 30.79 7.10
C PHE A 385 -17.04 29.46 6.40
N SER A 386 -17.53 28.35 6.95
CA SER A 386 -17.35 27.02 6.40
C SER A 386 -18.44 26.59 5.41
N TRP A 387 -19.57 27.27 5.32
CA TRP A 387 -20.82 26.77 4.73
C TRP A 387 -20.93 26.94 3.19
N GLY A 388 -20.21 27.85 2.56
CA GLY A 388 -20.33 28.12 1.10
C GLY A 388 -19.92 27.01 0.10
N ASN A 389 -19.34 25.88 0.56
CA ASN A 389 -18.75 24.84 -0.31
C ASN A 389 -19.17 23.39 0.04
N SER A 390 -20.25 23.18 0.77
CA SER A 390 -20.68 21.84 1.19
C SER A 390 -22.15 21.60 0.85
N PRO A 391 -22.54 20.43 0.34
CA PRO A 391 -23.95 20.14 0.02
C PRO A 391 -24.82 19.94 1.26
N TYR A 392 -24.22 19.80 2.46
CA TYR A 392 -24.95 19.50 3.68
C TYR A 392 -25.37 20.75 4.45
N ILE A 393 -24.52 21.78 4.46
CA ILE A 393 -24.81 23.11 5.01
C ILE A 393 -24.31 24.12 3.99
N THR A 394 -25.22 24.88 3.40
CA THR A 394 -25.05 25.87 2.31
C THR A 394 -25.72 27.17 2.69
N GLU A 395 -25.26 28.32 2.17
CA GLU A 395 -25.86 29.68 2.35
C GLU A 395 -27.39 29.72 2.37
N ASP A 396 -28.02 28.97 1.47
CA ASP A 396 -29.48 28.89 1.36
C ASP A 396 -30.19 28.16 2.52
N ASN A 397 -29.49 27.28 3.24
CA ASN A 397 -30.01 26.46 4.32
C ASN A 397 -29.39 26.75 5.70
N GLU A 398 -28.46 27.71 5.82
CA GLU A 398 -27.72 28.18 7.01
C GLU A 398 -28.59 28.82 8.10
N ASN A 399 -29.66 28.15 8.49
CA ASN A 399 -30.41 28.57 9.65
C ASN A 399 -29.63 28.17 10.93
N LYS A 400 -29.94 28.82 12.06
CA LYS A 400 -29.24 28.57 13.34
C LYS A 400 -29.46 27.17 13.91
N THR A 401 -30.23 26.30 13.25
CA THR A 401 -30.53 24.94 13.70
C THR A 401 -30.39 23.92 12.56
N GLN A 402 -29.51 22.94 12.71
CA GLN A 402 -29.26 21.92 11.70
C GLN A 402 -29.40 20.51 12.29
N PRO A 403 -29.86 19.52 11.52
CA PRO A 403 -29.73 18.12 11.91
C PRO A 403 -28.27 17.76 12.20
N LEU A 404 -28.05 16.94 13.22
CA LEU A 404 -26.75 16.40 13.59
C LEU A 404 -26.09 15.70 12.39
N TYR A 405 -26.89 14.98 11.58
CA TYR A 405 -26.45 14.45 10.29
C TYR A 405 -25.75 15.51 9.41
N ASN A 406 -26.39 16.65 9.14
CA ASN A 406 -25.84 17.69 8.26
C ASN A 406 -24.53 18.26 8.83
N ILE A 407 -24.50 18.53 10.13
CA ILE A 407 -23.32 19.08 10.83
C ILE A 407 -22.14 18.11 10.75
N THR A 408 -22.37 16.83 11.06
CA THR A 408 -21.33 15.81 11.04
C THR A 408 -20.79 15.63 9.62
N GLN A 409 -21.65 15.46 8.61
CA GLN A 409 -21.21 15.28 7.22
C GLN A 409 -20.44 16.50 6.71
N HIS A 410 -20.92 17.71 7.03
CA HIS A 410 -20.27 18.97 6.67
C HIS A 410 -18.84 19.04 7.20
N TYR A 411 -18.64 18.87 8.50
CA TYR A 411 -17.29 19.00 9.08
C TYR A 411 -16.38 17.82 8.76
N PHE A 412 -16.92 16.61 8.59
CA PHE A 412 -16.10 15.49 8.10
C PHE A 412 -15.54 15.78 6.71
N GLN A 413 -16.34 16.35 5.81
CA GLN A 413 -15.87 16.78 4.49
C GLN A 413 -14.75 17.83 4.62
N LYS A 414 -14.92 18.84 5.48
CA LYS A 414 -13.90 19.89 5.69
C LYS A 414 -12.59 19.34 6.25
N MET A 415 -12.67 18.34 7.13
CA MET A 415 -11.51 17.65 7.67
C MET A 415 -10.83 16.79 6.60
N ALA A 416 -11.61 16.10 5.75
CA ALA A 416 -11.13 15.24 4.67
C ALA A 416 -10.33 15.99 3.59
N GLN A 417 -10.62 17.28 3.37
CA GLN A 417 -9.88 18.14 2.43
C GLN A 417 -8.37 18.25 2.74
N GLU A 418 -7.93 17.91 3.95
CA GLU A 418 -6.52 17.93 4.35
C GLU A 418 -5.90 16.53 4.51
N GLY A 419 -6.64 15.49 4.10
CA GLY A 419 -6.20 14.09 4.11
C GLY A 419 -6.78 13.27 5.26
N ASP A 420 -6.03 12.25 5.67
CA ASP A 420 -6.46 11.28 6.68
C ASP A 420 -6.63 11.92 8.06
N VAL A 421 -7.71 11.55 8.75
CA VAL A 421 -8.12 12.17 10.02
C VAL A 421 -8.07 11.14 11.14
N PHE A 422 -7.52 11.53 12.29
CA PHE A 422 -7.46 10.68 13.47
C PHE A 422 -8.26 11.31 14.61
N PHE A 423 -9.24 10.58 15.14
CA PHE A 423 -9.95 10.99 16.33
C PHE A 423 -9.28 10.41 17.58
N VAL A 424 -8.93 11.28 18.51
CA VAL A 424 -8.36 10.95 19.81
C VAL A 424 -9.42 11.14 20.87
N GLN A 425 -9.48 10.20 21.81
CA GLN A 425 -10.33 10.32 22.99
C GLN A 425 -9.61 11.10 24.09
N CYS A 426 -10.28 12.13 24.62
CA CYS A 426 -9.88 12.90 25.78
C CYS A 426 -10.78 12.54 26.97
N GLN A 427 -10.22 12.31 28.16
CA GLN A 427 -10.99 11.91 29.35
C GLN A 427 -10.54 12.68 30.60
N SER A 428 -11.51 13.06 31.43
CA SER A 428 -11.28 13.62 32.77
C SER A 428 -11.41 12.54 33.85
N GLY A 429 -10.37 12.37 34.67
CA GLY A 429 -10.47 11.91 36.08
C GLY A 429 -11.40 10.75 36.44
N GLY A 430 -11.57 9.73 35.58
CA GLY A 430 -12.40 8.55 35.87
C GLY A 430 -13.86 8.60 35.38
N LEU A 431 -14.29 9.68 34.71
CA LEU A 431 -15.65 9.82 34.12
C LEU A 431 -15.72 9.46 32.63
N GLY A 432 -14.67 8.82 32.11
CA GLY A 432 -14.57 8.43 30.71
C GLY A 432 -15.23 7.09 30.34
N VAL A 433 -14.92 6.63 29.14
CA VAL A 433 -15.46 5.42 28.50
C VAL A 433 -14.94 4.15 29.17
N LYS A 434 -15.86 3.25 29.57
CA LYS A 434 -15.53 1.89 30.08
C LYS A 434 -15.21 0.96 28.91
N GLY A 435 -14.35 -0.04 29.14
CA GLY A 435 -13.81 -0.92 28.08
C GLY A 435 -14.83 -1.81 27.33
N ASN A 436 -16.06 -1.93 27.81
CA ASN A 436 -17.16 -2.61 27.11
C ASN A 436 -17.91 -1.70 26.11
N SER A 437 -17.51 -0.43 25.99
CA SER A 437 -18.07 0.49 25.02
C SER A 437 -17.64 0.14 23.61
N SER A 438 -18.49 0.46 22.65
CA SER A 438 -18.33 -0.01 21.28
C SER A 438 -18.73 1.05 20.27
N MET A 439 -18.20 0.95 19.05
CA MET A 439 -18.46 1.85 17.94
C MET A 439 -18.86 1.07 16.69
N VAL A 440 -19.69 1.69 15.87
CA VAL A 440 -20.01 1.27 14.51
C VAL A 440 -19.63 2.41 13.59
N ILE A 441 -18.71 2.13 12.67
CA ILE A 441 -18.23 3.08 11.67
C ILE A 441 -18.37 2.40 10.31
N ASN A 442 -19.08 3.05 9.40
CA ASN A 442 -19.22 2.60 8.03
C ASN A 442 -19.14 3.78 7.07
N TYR A 443 -18.28 3.65 6.07
CA TYR A 443 -18.07 4.59 4.99
C TYR A 443 -17.27 3.91 3.88
N ASN A 444 -17.32 4.49 2.68
CA ASN A 444 -16.51 4.01 1.57
C ASN A 444 -15.09 4.59 1.65
N ALA A 445 -14.20 3.89 2.33
CA ALA A 445 -12.81 4.31 2.48
C ALA A 445 -12.02 4.06 1.18
N THR A 446 -11.48 5.12 0.59
CA THR A 446 -10.58 5.00 -0.57
C THR A 446 -9.14 4.79 -0.11
N GLY A 447 -8.44 3.77 -0.62
CA GLY A 447 -7.03 3.54 -0.29
C GLY A 447 -6.78 2.94 1.09
N ALA A 448 -7.78 2.26 1.67
CA ALA A 448 -7.68 1.47 2.88
C ALA A 448 -8.10 0.01 2.62
N ILE A 449 -7.25 -0.92 3.04
CA ILE A 449 -7.51 -2.35 2.83
C ILE A 449 -8.68 -2.82 3.71
N THR A 450 -9.63 -3.48 3.07
CA THR A 450 -10.82 -4.08 3.67
C THR A 450 -10.83 -5.60 3.47
N PHE A 451 -10.40 -6.07 2.31
CA PHE A 451 -10.36 -7.49 1.96
C PHE A 451 -8.94 -7.95 1.65
N LEU A 452 -8.58 -9.12 2.15
CA LEU A 452 -7.29 -9.74 1.93
C LEU A 452 -7.51 -11.15 1.38
N HIS A 453 -6.89 -11.46 0.23
CA HIS A 453 -6.96 -12.75 -0.43
C HIS A 453 -5.55 -13.21 -0.76
N ILE A 454 -5.02 -14.12 0.05
CA ILE A 454 -3.66 -14.65 -0.10
C ILE A 454 -3.74 -16.14 -0.35
N SER A 455 -3.09 -16.59 -1.42
CA SER A 455 -2.85 -18.01 -1.66
C SER A 455 -1.37 -18.27 -1.94
N ASN A 456 -0.92 -19.48 -1.64
CA ASN A 456 0.37 -19.98 -2.07
C ASN A 456 0.16 -21.07 -3.12
N ASN A 457 0.79 -20.90 -4.27
CA ASN A 457 0.77 -21.86 -5.37
C ASN A 457 2.18 -22.45 -5.50
N VAL A 458 2.30 -23.76 -5.26
CA VAL A 458 3.58 -24.46 -5.32
C VAL A 458 3.72 -25.10 -6.69
N ALA A 459 4.83 -24.79 -7.37
CA ALA A 459 5.21 -25.36 -8.65
C ALA A 459 6.44 -26.25 -8.48
N ASP A 460 6.39 -27.50 -8.88
CA ASP A 460 7.60 -28.29 -9.07
C ASP A 460 8.17 -27.98 -10.45
N VAL A 461 9.39 -27.42 -10.48
CA VAL A 461 10.06 -27.02 -11.71
C VAL A 461 11.23 -27.95 -11.99
N SER A 462 11.26 -28.51 -13.19
CA SER A 462 12.34 -29.38 -13.66
C SER A 462 12.89 -28.92 -15.00
N ILE A 463 14.10 -29.36 -15.34
CA ILE A 463 14.73 -29.10 -16.64
C ILE A 463 15.04 -30.44 -17.31
N ASN A 464 14.62 -30.59 -18.57
CA ASN A 464 14.84 -31.78 -19.40
C ASN A 464 15.59 -31.47 -20.70
#